data_AF-A0A0G0XBX4-F1
#
_entry.id   AF-A0A0G0XBX4-F1
#
_cell.length_a   1.000
_cell.length_b   1.000
_cell.length_c   1.000
_cell.angle_alpha   90.00
_cell.angle_beta   90.00
_cell.angle_gamma   90.00
#
_symmetry.space_group_name_H-M   'P 1'
#
loop_
_entity.id
_entity.type
_entity.pdbx_description
1 polymer ?
#
loop_
_entity_poly.entity_id
_entity_poly.type
_entity_poly.pdbx_seq_one_letter_code
_entity_poly.pdbx_strand_id
1 'polypeptide(L)' 'MLLSIPLIHDSLFLIRPVQQTVYKSGSSLVVVVPSEFVEVIGVKTGDLVAVTINYDNGTIRYAFSGAKQLTISGISQKRK' A
#
# COMPACT_ATOMS: atom_id res chain seq x y z
N MET A 1 27.77 -14.21 29.44
CA MET A 1 26.66 -13.24 29.31
C MET A 1 26.78 -12.62 27.93
N LEU A 2 26.20 -13.25 26.92
CA LEU A 2 26.21 -12.76 25.53
C LEU A 2 24.84 -12.16 25.27
N LEU A 3 24.78 -10.85 25.01
CA LEU A 3 23.55 -10.18 24.59
C LEU A 3 23.20 -10.67 23.17
N SER A 4 22.14 -11.45 23.04
CA SER A 4 21.52 -11.74 21.76
C SER A 4 20.84 -10.46 21.26
N ILE A 5 21.53 -9.72 20.41
CA ILE A 5 20.94 -8.60 19.67
C ILE A 5 19.92 -9.22 18.71
N PRO A 6 18.62 -8.89 18.77
CA PRO A 6 17.67 -9.40 17.80
C PRO A 6 18.03 -8.80 16.43
N LEU A 7 18.33 -9.70 15.50
CA LEU A 7 18.54 -9.44 14.09
C LEU A 7 17.36 -8.62 13.57
N ILE A 8 17.62 -7.36 13.24
CA ILE A 8 16.71 -6.44 12.57
C ILE A 8 16.12 -7.20 11.36
N HIS A 9 14.86 -7.58 11.44
CA HIS A 9 14.14 -8.15 10.30
C HIS A 9 13.93 -7.04 9.26
N ASP A 10 14.80 -7.05 8.25
CA ASP A 10 14.57 -6.62 6.87
C ASP A 10 13.68 -5.37 6.66
N SER A 11 14.19 -4.21 7.04
CA SER A 11 13.76 -2.92 6.47
C SER A 11 14.03 -2.77 4.97
N LEU A 12 14.61 -3.80 4.32
CA LEU A 12 14.81 -3.93 2.87
C LEU A 12 13.57 -4.44 2.11
N PHE A 13 12.51 -4.85 2.81
CA PHE A 13 11.26 -5.29 2.18
C PHE A 13 10.41 -4.13 1.68
N LEU A 14 10.62 -2.90 2.19
CA LEU A 14 9.64 -1.83 2.00
C LEU A 14 9.78 -1.05 0.69
N ILE A 15 10.95 -1.10 0.02
CA ILE A 15 11.19 -0.31 -1.20
C ILE A 15 11.98 -1.14 -2.22
N ARG A 16 11.27 -1.99 -2.96
CA ARG A 16 11.83 -2.66 -4.14
C ARG A 16 11.32 -1.96 -5.41
N PRO A 17 12.19 -1.50 -6.32
CA PRO A 17 11.75 -0.92 -7.58
C PRO A 17 11.15 -2.03 -8.45
N VAL A 18 9.84 -1.99 -8.66
CA VAL A 18 9.13 -2.90 -9.56
C VAL A 18 8.87 -2.19 -10.88
N GLN A 19 9.34 -2.77 -11.98
CA GLN A 19 8.97 -2.30 -13.32
C GLN A 19 7.64 -2.94 -13.73
N GLN A 20 6.73 -2.12 -14.25
CA GLN A 20 5.39 -2.53 -14.66
C GLN A 20 5.14 -2.08 -16.10
N THR A 21 4.42 -2.89 -16.86
CA THR A 21 3.99 -2.54 -18.22
C THR A 21 2.70 -1.73 -18.18
N VAL A 22 2.56 -0.78 -19.10
CA VAL A 22 1.33 0.00 -19.28
C VAL A 22 0.39 -0.76 -20.21
N TYR A 23 -0.88 -0.88 -19.83
CA TYR A 23 -1.92 -1.55 -20.61
C TYR A 23 -2.98 -0.57 -21.10
N LYS A 24 -3.63 -0.91 -22.22
CA LYS A 24 -4.76 -0.14 -22.76
C LYS A 24 -6.05 -0.51 -22.03
N SER A 25 -6.80 0.48 -21.56
CA SER A 25 -8.12 0.30 -20.94
C SER A 25 -9.10 1.32 -21.51
N GLY A 26 -9.91 0.90 -22.48
CA GLY A 26 -10.83 1.80 -23.19
C GLY A 26 -10.08 2.95 -23.87
N SER A 27 -10.45 4.20 -23.56
CA SER A 27 -9.74 5.40 -24.04
C SER A 27 -8.46 5.70 -23.27
N SER A 28 -8.21 5.08 -22.12
CA SER A 28 -7.14 5.40 -21.18
C SER A 28 -6.03 4.36 -21.13
N LEU A 29 -4.98 4.65 -20.37
CA LEU A 29 -3.90 3.74 -20.04
C LEU A 29 -3.93 3.42 -18.54
N VAL A 30 -3.50 2.21 -18.19
CA VAL A 30 -3.45 1.73 -16.80
C VAL A 30 -2.11 1.06 -16.52
N VAL A 31 -1.68 1.17 -15.25
CA VAL A 31 -0.54 0.43 -14.70
C VAL A 31 -1.11 -0.55 -13.68
N VAL A 32 -0.61 -1.78 -13.69
CA VAL A 32 -1.08 -2.80 -12.74
C VAL A 32 -0.48 -2.52 -11.37
N VAL A 33 -1.35 -2.51 -10.35
CA VAL A 33 -0.91 -2.45 -8.95
C VAL A 33 -0.46 -3.86 -8.56
N PRO A 34 0.79 -4.04 -8.07
CA PRO A 34 1.30 -5.37 -7.68
C PRO A 34 0.42 -6.05 -6.63
N SER A 35 0.19 -7.36 -6.76
CA SER A 35 -0.63 -8.12 -5.80
C SER A 35 -0.09 -8.06 -4.37
N GLU A 36 1.23 -8.13 -4.21
CA GLU A 36 1.90 -7.98 -2.91
C GLU A 36 1.56 -6.65 -2.24
N PHE A 37 1.57 -5.55 -3.00
CA PHE A 37 1.17 -4.25 -2.48
C PHE A 37 -0.31 -4.26 -2.06
N VAL A 38 -1.18 -4.83 -2.89
CA VAL A 38 -2.62 -4.94 -2.62
C VAL A 38 -2.86 -5.72 -1.32
N GLU A 39 -2.16 -6.83 -1.10
CA GLU A 39 -2.29 -7.68 0.09
C GLU A 39 -1.79 -6.98 1.36
N VAL A 40 -0.63 -6.32 1.29
CA VAL A 40 -0.01 -5.64 2.45
C VAL A 40 -0.80 -4.40 2.88
N ILE A 41 -1.26 -3.62 1.91
CA ILE A 41 -1.95 -2.34 2.13
C ILE A 41 -3.47 -2.54 2.29
N GLY A 42 -4.00 -3.67 1.84
CA GLY A 42 -5.43 -4.00 1.95
C GLY A 42 -6.31 -3.17 1.01
N VAL A 43 -5.79 -2.80 -0.17
CA VAL A 43 -6.56 -2.09 -1.20
C VAL A 43 -7.56 -3.06 -1.83
N LYS A 44 -8.77 -2.58 -2.14
CA LYS A 44 -9.76 -3.37 -2.87
C LYS A 44 -10.30 -2.63 -4.09
N THR A 45 -10.85 -3.39 -5.03
CA THR A 45 -11.57 -2.84 -6.17
C THR A 45 -12.69 -1.91 -5.70
N GLY A 46 -12.75 -0.71 -6.29
CA GLY A 46 -13.71 0.33 -5.94
C GLY A 46 -13.25 1.31 -4.86
N ASP A 47 -12.06 1.11 -4.26
CA ASP A 47 -11.48 2.10 -3.36
C ASP A 47 -11.14 3.40 -4.11
N LEU A 48 -11.42 4.53 -3.46
CA LEU A 48 -11.00 5.84 -3.95
C LEU A 48 -9.50 6.03 -3.67
N VAL A 49 -8.79 6.50 -4.68
CA VAL A 49 -7.34 6.77 -4.63
C VAL A 49 -7.12 8.24 -4.94
N ALA A 50 -6.37 8.93 -4.09
CA ALA A 50 -5.98 10.31 -4.37
C ALA A 50 -4.84 10.30 -5.38
N VAL A 51 -4.98 11.05 -6.47
CA VAL A 51 -4.00 11.12 -7.56
C VAL A 51 -3.44 12.53 -7.66
N THR A 52 -2.12 12.64 -7.68
CA THR A 52 -1.42 13.88 -7.99
C THR A 52 -0.54 13.68 -9.21
N ILE A 53 -0.72 14.52 -10.22
CA ILE A 53 0.06 14.47 -11.46
C ILE A 53 0.96 15.70 -11.49
N ASN A 54 2.26 15.47 -11.65
CA ASN A 54 3.22 16.50 -11.94
C ASN A 54 3.65 16.34 -13.41
N TYR A 55 3.19 17.25 -14.26
CA TYR A 55 3.47 17.22 -15.69
C TYR A 55 4.90 17.65 -16.01
N ASP A 56 5.53 18.49 -15.18
CA ASP A 56 6.87 19.02 -15.42
C ASP A 56 7.95 17.93 -15.36
N ASN A 57 7.76 16.93 -14.49
CA ASN A 57 8.68 15.81 -14.33
C ASN A 57 8.07 14.45 -14.71
N GLY A 58 6.89 14.44 -15.35
CA GLY A 58 6.22 13.22 -15.80
C GLY A 58 5.87 12.22 -14.68
N THR A 59 5.71 12.69 -13.44
CA THR A 59 5.47 11.81 -12.28
C THR A 59 4.00 11.79 -11.91
N ILE A 60 3.47 10.59 -11.65
CA ILE A 60 2.15 10.41 -11.05
C ILE A 60 2.32 9.76 -9.68
N ARG A 61 1.71 10.36 -8.66
CA ARG A 61 1.68 9.82 -7.30
C ARG A 61 0.26 9.38 -6.95
N TYR A 62 0.12 8.10 -6.64
CA TYR A 62 -1.10 7.49 -6.12
C TYR A 62 -0.99 7.36 -4.60
N ALA A 63 -1.94 7.94 -3.87
CA ALA A 63 -2.05 7.78 -2.43
C ALA A 63 -3.27 6.91 -2.12
N PHE A 64 -2.99 5.65 -1.79
CA PHE A 64 -3.98 4.68 -1.33
C PHE A 64 -4.23 4.89 0.16
N SER A 65 -5.50 4.81 0.59
CA SER A 65 -5.87 4.92 2.00
C SER A 65 -5.68 3.62 2.79
N GLY A 66 -5.13 2.58 2.14
CA GLY A 66 -5.02 1.23 2.66
C GLY A 66 -4.01 1.11 3.80
N ALA A 67 -4.58 1.24 4.99
CA ALA A 67 -4.24 0.59 6.25
C ALA A 67 -5.04 1.39 7.28
N LYS A 68 -6.38 1.41 7.14
CA LYS A 68 -7.23 1.80 8.27
C LYS A 68 -7.16 0.66 9.27
N GLN A 69 -6.15 0.70 10.13
CA GLN A 69 -6.18 -0.06 11.38
C GLN A 69 -7.56 0.22 11.99
N LEU A 70 -8.33 -0.83 12.25
CA LEU A 70 -9.57 -0.68 13.01
C LEU A 70 -9.16 0.02 14.30
N THR A 71 -9.59 1.27 14.46
CA THR A 71 -9.48 1.94 15.76
C THR A 71 -10.15 0.98 16.74
N ILE A 72 -9.40 0.43 17.69
CA ILE A 72 -10.00 -0.26 18.83
C ILE A 72 -10.86 0.82 19.51
N SER A 73 -12.14 0.88 19.18
CA SER A 73 -13.13 1.57 20.00
C SER A 73 -13.33 0.64 21.19
N GLY A 74 -12.39 0.72 22.13
CA GLY A 74 -12.32 -0.13 23.30
C GLY A 74 -13.50 0.14 24.21
N ILE A 75 -14.62 -0.54 23.96
CA ILE A 75 -15.55 -0.97 25.01
C ILE A 75 -16.06 -2.36 24.61
N SER A 76 -15.37 -3.37 25.11
CA SER A 76 -15.88 -4.73 25.20
C SER A 76 -17.13 -4.70 26.09
N GLN A 77 -18.32 -4.59 25.49
CA GLN A 77 -19.58 -4.80 26.22
C GLN A 77 -19.68 -6.29 26.59
N LYS A 78 -19.10 -6.61 27.76
CA LYS A 78 -19.22 -7.89 28.42
C LYS A 78 -20.72 -8.14 28.62
N ARG A 79 -21.21 -9.24 28.04
CA ARG A 79 -22.54 -9.80 28.28
C ARG A 79 -22.79 -9.88 29.79
N LYS A 80 -23.95 -9.36 30.22
CA LYS A 80 -24.65 -9.85 31.39
C LYS A 80 -26.14 -9.86 31.08
#